data_AF-A0A4V2YXT5-F1
#
_entry.id   AF-A0A4V2YXT5-F1
#
_cell.length_a   1.000
_cell.length_b   1.000
_cell.length_c   1.000
_cell.angle_alpha   90.00
_cell.angle_beta   90.00
_cell.angle_gamma   90.00
#
_symmetry.space_group_name_H-M   'P 1'
#
loop_
_entity.id
_entity.type
_entity.pdbx_description
1 polymer ?
#
loop_
_entity_poly.entity_id
_entity_poly.type
_entity_poly.pdbx_seq_one_letter_code
_entity_poly.pdbx_strand_id
1 'polypeptide(L)'
;MSDLELRSRQVTQGIERTAARGMLRAVGMRDDDLVKPQIGIASSWNEITPCNLSLQRLAQAAKEGVHHAGGYPMEFGTISVSDGISMGHVGMHYSLVSREIIADSVETVVEAERLDGTVLLAGCDKSLPGMLMAAARLDLAGAFVYAGTILPGHVDGREVNIADAFEAVGACARGLITREQLTEIERAICPGEGVCAGMYTANTMASAAEALGMALPGSASPPAVDRRRDGIARASGEAVIRMLEKGITARQILTREAFENAIAVVLAFGGSTNAVLHLLAIAAEAEVPLTLDDFNRIGERVPHLADVKPFGAHVMSTVDQVGGVPVVMKALLDADLLHGDALTCTGRTVAENLAEIDPPDLDGTVIHAMSDPIHPTGGITILRGSLAPDGAVVKSAGFDTTEFRGRARVFDGEQGALDAVSDGTVVAGDVVVIRYEGPRGGPGMREMLAVTGMIKGAGLGKEVLLVTDGRFSGATTGLCIGHVAPEATDGGTIALVQDGDPIVLNMTTKTLDLDVPQDELDERRNAWTPPAREHRTGVLGKYSKLVGSAATGAICT
;
A
#
# COMPACT_ATOMS: atom_id res chain seq x y z
N MET A 1 -8.20 31.87 -17.32
CA MET A 1 -7.43 30.79 -17.98
C MET A 1 -6.31 31.28 -18.91
N SER A 2 -6.40 32.42 -19.62
CA SER A 2 -5.35 32.85 -20.59
C SER A 2 -3.96 33.12 -20.00
N ASP A 3 -3.87 33.41 -18.69
CA ASP A 3 -2.61 33.69 -17.98
C ASP A 3 -1.94 32.45 -17.36
N LEU A 4 -2.52 31.25 -17.49
CA LEU A 4 -1.90 30.02 -16.96
C LEU A 4 -0.74 29.58 -17.86
N GLU A 5 0.47 29.44 -17.30
CA GLU A 5 1.60 28.83 -17.99
C GLU A 5 1.40 27.30 -18.12
N LEU A 6 0.73 26.91 -19.20
CA LEU A 6 0.44 25.50 -19.51
C LEU A 6 1.61 24.86 -20.28
N ARG A 7 1.98 23.64 -19.89
CA ARG A 7 2.98 22.80 -20.57
C ARG A 7 2.51 22.41 -21.97
N SER A 8 1.21 22.18 -22.14
CA SER A 8 0.60 21.80 -23.41
C SER A 8 0.77 22.84 -24.51
N ARG A 9 1.11 24.10 -24.18
CA ARG A 9 1.51 25.12 -25.17
C ARG A 9 2.67 24.65 -26.05
N GLN A 10 3.54 23.77 -25.54
CA GLN A 10 4.63 23.17 -26.29
C GLN A 10 4.17 22.24 -27.42
N VAL A 11 2.91 21.79 -27.41
CA VAL A 11 2.31 20.97 -28.48
C VAL A 11 1.13 21.66 -29.18
N THR A 12 0.64 22.79 -28.65
CA THR A 12 -0.50 23.52 -29.25
C THR A 12 -0.16 24.88 -29.85
N GLN A 13 0.87 25.61 -29.38
CA GLN A 13 1.16 26.98 -29.80
C GLN A 13 2.38 27.11 -30.71
N GLY A 14 2.35 28.08 -31.64
CA GLY A 14 3.45 28.33 -32.59
C GLY A 14 3.36 27.55 -33.90
N ILE A 15 4.01 28.06 -34.95
CA ILE A 15 3.95 27.44 -36.28
C ILE A 15 4.63 26.06 -36.29
N GLU A 16 5.67 25.86 -35.48
CA GLU A 16 6.40 24.59 -35.40
C GLU A 16 5.52 23.45 -34.89
N ARG A 17 4.44 23.74 -34.15
CA ARG A 17 3.54 22.74 -33.56
C ARG A 17 2.39 22.32 -34.48
N THR A 18 2.48 22.65 -35.77
CA THR A 18 1.46 22.27 -36.77
C THR A 18 1.24 20.76 -36.86
N ALA A 19 2.31 19.96 -36.81
CA ALA A 19 2.20 18.50 -36.82
C ALA A 19 1.48 17.97 -35.57
N ALA A 20 1.87 18.46 -34.39
CA ALA A 20 1.24 18.09 -33.11
C ALA A 20 -0.25 18.45 -33.09
N ARG A 21 -0.62 19.68 -33.48
CA ARG A 21 -2.03 20.07 -33.65
C ARG A 21 -2.78 19.17 -34.63
N GLY A 22 -2.14 18.73 -35.71
CA GLY A 22 -2.71 17.78 -36.66
C GLY A 22 -3.09 16.45 -35.99
N MET A 23 -2.18 15.89 -35.18
CA MET A 23 -2.43 14.67 -34.40
C MET A 23 -3.53 14.89 -33.34
N LEU A 24 -3.48 16.00 -32.61
CA LEU A 24 -4.47 16.37 -31.59
C LEU A 24 -5.89 16.52 -32.18
N ARG A 25 -6.02 17.04 -33.40
CA ARG A 25 -7.31 17.10 -34.11
C ARG A 25 -7.87 15.72 -34.45
N ALA A 26 -6.98 14.76 -34.72
CA ALA A 26 -7.37 13.39 -35.04
C ALA A 26 -7.98 12.66 -33.83
N VAL A 27 -7.58 13.03 -32.60
CA VAL A 27 -8.18 12.54 -31.34
C VAL A 27 -9.36 13.39 -30.85
N GLY A 28 -9.84 14.32 -31.69
CA GLY A 28 -11.11 15.03 -31.48
C GLY A 28 -10.99 16.53 -31.21
N MET A 29 -9.80 17.06 -30.92
CA MET A 29 -9.66 18.48 -30.58
C MET A 29 -10.10 19.39 -31.74
N ARG A 30 -10.73 20.52 -31.37
CA ARG A 30 -11.06 21.65 -32.22
C ARG A 30 -10.23 22.87 -31.82
N ASP A 31 -10.36 23.95 -32.57
CA ASP A 31 -9.55 25.17 -32.37
C ASP A 31 -9.68 25.70 -30.94
N ASP A 32 -10.90 25.69 -30.41
CA ASP A 32 -11.22 26.13 -29.04
C ASP A 32 -10.69 25.18 -27.96
N ASP A 33 -10.30 23.94 -28.31
CA ASP A 33 -9.72 22.98 -27.37
C ASP A 33 -8.20 23.16 -27.23
N LEU A 34 -7.52 23.70 -28.25
CA LEU A 34 -6.06 23.85 -28.26
C LEU A 34 -5.53 24.87 -27.23
N VAL A 35 -6.43 25.67 -26.65
CA VAL A 35 -6.13 26.64 -25.58
C VAL A 35 -6.48 26.13 -24.18
N LYS A 36 -7.14 24.96 -24.08
CA LYS A 36 -7.56 24.37 -22.81
C LYS A 36 -6.41 23.60 -22.15
N PRO A 37 -6.41 23.47 -20.81
CA PRO A 37 -5.53 22.54 -20.13
C PRO A 37 -5.76 21.09 -20.59
N GLN A 38 -4.68 20.37 -20.90
CA GLN A 38 -4.73 18.96 -21.29
C GLN A 38 -4.48 18.08 -20.06
N ILE A 39 -5.46 17.28 -19.67
CA ILE A 39 -5.41 16.47 -18.45
C ILE A 39 -5.26 14.99 -18.80
N GLY A 40 -4.20 14.37 -18.31
CA GLY A 40 -4.00 12.93 -18.41
C GLY A 40 -4.93 12.16 -17.50
N ILE A 41 -5.76 11.27 -18.04
CA ILE A 41 -6.61 10.35 -17.26
C ILE A 41 -5.90 9.00 -17.25
N ALA A 42 -5.02 8.80 -16.28
CA ALA A 42 -4.17 7.61 -16.18
C ALA A 42 -4.93 6.50 -15.46
N SER A 43 -5.34 5.45 -16.17
CA SER A 43 -6.11 4.35 -15.61
C SER A 43 -5.32 3.06 -15.58
N SER A 44 -5.28 2.38 -14.43
CA SER A 44 -4.76 1.01 -14.34
C SER A 44 -5.84 -0.05 -14.56
N TRP A 45 -6.90 0.26 -15.32
CA TRP A 45 -7.97 -0.67 -15.65
C TRP A 45 -7.44 -1.93 -16.37
N ASN A 46 -8.01 -3.08 -16.03
CA ASN A 46 -7.81 -4.36 -16.72
C ASN A 46 -8.84 -5.38 -16.21
N GLU A 47 -8.92 -6.51 -16.90
CA GLU A 47 -9.80 -7.63 -16.58
C GLU A 47 -9.06 -8.80 -15.91
N ILE A 48 -7.79 -8.62 -15.51
CA ILE A 48 -7.01 -9.69 -14.88
C ILE A 48 -7.30 -9.84 -13.38
N THR A 49 -8.05 -8.90 -12.78
CA THR A 49 -8.43 -8.90 -11.36
C THR A 49 -9.68 -8.07 -11.12
N PRO A 50 -10.57 -8.45 -10.19
CA PRO A 50 -11.75 -7.65 -9.83
C PRO A 50 -11.38 -6.25 -9.30
N CYS A 51 -10.17 -6.10 -8.75
CA CYS A 51 -9.67 -4.86 -8.14
C CYS A 51 -9.72 -3.65 -9.08
N ASN A 52 -9.64 -3.89 -10.40
CA ASN A 52 -9.44 -2.84 -11.39
C ASN A 52 -10.65 -2.65 -12.32
N LEU A 53 -11.70 -3.47 -12.21
CA LEU A 53 -12.84 -3.45 -13.14
C LEU A 53 -13.58 -2.10 -13.16
N SER A 54 -13.77 -1.50 -11.98
CA SER A 54 -14.50 -0.23 -11.85
C SER A 54 -13.81 0.95 -12.54
N LEU A 55 -12.49 0.86 -12.73
CA LEU A 55 -11.66 1.94 -13.26
C LEU A 55 -12.06 2.35 -14.68
N GLN A 56 -12.68 1.48 -15.48
CA GLN A 56 -13.16 1.84 -16.82
C GLN A 56 -14.26 2.91 -16.76
N ARG A 57 -15.29 2.72 -15.92
CA ARG A 57 -16.35 3.73 -15.79
C ARG A 57 -15.86 4.97 -15.04
N LEU A 58 -14.95 4.80 -14.07
CA LEU A 58 -14.45 5.91 -13.27
C LEU A 58 -13.56 6.82 -14.11
N ALA A 59 -12.81 6.27 -15.07
CA ALA A 59 -12.07 7.06 -16.06
C ALA A 59 -13.02 7.90 -16.93
N GLN A 60 -14.16 7.34 -17.37
CA GLN A 60 -15.17 8.11 -18.10
C GLN A 60 -15.77 9.24 -17.25
N ALA A 61 -16.11 8.96 -16.00
CA ALA A 61 -16.61 9.97 -15.08
C ALA A 61 -15.56 11.08 -14.82
N ALA A 62 -14.27 10.74 -14.67
CA ALA A 62 -13.21 11.74 -14.55
C ALA A 62 -13.11 12.64 -15.79
N LYS A 63 -13.24 12.06 -17.00
CA LYS A 63 -13.27 12.83 -18.26
C LYS A 63 -14.44 13.80 -18.31
N GLU A 64 -15.62 13.37 -17.87
CA GLU A 64 -16.81 14.24 -17.75
C GLU A 64 -16.51 15.46 -16.87
N GLY A 65 -15.87 15.24 -15.71
CA GLY A 65 -15.48 16.31 -14.79
C GLY A 65 -14.49 17.30 -15.39
N VAL A 66 -13.44 16.81 -16.05
CA VAL A 66 -12.46 17.66 -16.74
C VAL A 66 -13.13 18.51 -17.83
N HIS A 67 -13.98 17.90 -18.66
CA HIS A 67 -14.72 18.63 -19.68
C HIS A 67 -15.64 19.70 -19.07
N HIS A 68 -16.35 19.37 -18.00
CA HIS A 68 -17.25 20.29 -17.31
C HIS A 68 -16.51 21.52 -16.77
N ALA A 69 -15.31 21.31 -16.22
CA ALA A 69 -14.46 22.38 -15.70
C ALA A 69 -13.68 23.15 -16.79
N GLY A 70 -13.86 22.83 -18.08
CA GLY A 70 -13.23 23.57 -19.18
C GLY A 70 -11.84 23.08 -19.61
N GLY A 71 -11.43 21.89 -19.15
CA GLY A 71 -10.24 21.18 -19.64
C GLY A 71 -10.53 20.26 -20.83
N TYR A 72 -9.46 19.64 -21.34
CA TYR A 72 -9.54 18.55 -22.32
C TYR A 72 -8.88 17.29 -21.77
N PRO A 73 -9.64 16.23 -21.46
CA PRO A 73 -9.08 15.00 -20.93
C PRO A 73 -8.54 14.09 -22.03
N MET A 74 -7.41 13.44 -21.76
CA MET A 74 -6.78 12.44 -22.62
C MET A 74 -6.50 11.19 -21.81
N GLU A 75 -7.28 10.14 -22.05
CA GLU A 75 -7.18 8.88 -21.33
C GLU A 75 -6.05 8.00 -21.86
N PHE A 76 -5.28 7.42 -20.95
CA PHE A 76 -4.26 6.42 -21.27
C PHE A 76 -4.20 5.34 -20.19
N GLY A 77 -3.70 4.17 -20.59
CA GLY A 77 -3.58 3.01 -19.72
C GLY A 77 -2.18 2.85 -19.14
N THR A 78 -2.11 2.29 -17.94
CA THR A 78 -0.90 1.65 -17.38
C THR A 78 -1.26 0.24 -16.90
N ILE A 79 -0.24 -0.58 -16.65
CA ILE A 79 -0.45 -1.94 -16.13
C ILE A 79 -0.87 -1.91 -14.65
N SER A 80 -1.41 -3.02 -14.19
CA SER A 80 -1.47 -3.40 -12.77
C SER A 80 -1.37 -4.91 -12.75
N VAL A 81 -0.90 -5.46 -11.63
CA VAL A 81 -0.97 -6.90 -11.37
C VAL A 81 -2.00 -7.18 -10.27
N SER A 82 -2.25 -8.47 -10.01
CA SER A 82 -3.16 -8.92 -8.96
C SER A 82 -2.36 -9.57 -7.85
N ASP A 83 -2.15 -8.87 -6.74
CA ASP A 83 -1.47 -9.45 -5.59
C ASP A 83 -2.18 -10.73 -5.13
N GLY A 84 -3.51 -10.69 -5.00
CA GLY A 84 -4.32 -11.85 -4.59
C GLY A 84 -4.16 -13.09 -5.49
N ILE A 85 -4.09 -12.93 -6.81
CA ILE A 85 -3.90 -14.07 -7.73
C ILE A 85 -2.43 -14.53 -7.74
N SER A 86 -1.48 -13.60 -7.62
CA SER A 86 -0.05 -13.90 -7.71
C SER A 86 0.54 -14.60 -6.48
N MET A 87 -0.21 -14.65 -5.37
CA MET A 87 0.20 -15.28 -4.11
C MET A 87 0.46 -16.78 -4.29
N GLY A 88 1.53 -17.28 -3.69
CA GLY A 88 1.85 -18.71 -3.64
C GLY A 88 2.51 -19.28 -4.89
N HIS A 89 2.91 -18.46 -5.86
CA HIS A 89 3.68 -18.91 -7.02
C HIS A 89 4.66 -17.83 -7.54
N VAL A 90 5.41 -18.14 -8.60
CA VAL A 90 6.46 -17.28 -9.20
C VAL A 90 5.99 -15.88 -9.63
N GLY A 91 4.68 -15.64 -9.71
CA GLY A 91 4.13 -14.34 -10.07
C GLY A 91 4.38 -13.27 -9.01
N MET A 92 4.49 -13.67 -7.73
CA MET A 92 4.68 -12.73 -6.62
C MET A 92 5.99 -11.95 -6.71
N HIS A 93 7.02 -12.47 -7.39
CA HIS A 93 8.26 -11.72 -7.70
C HIS A 93 7.98 -10.44 -8.52
N TYR A 94 6.88 -10.39 -9.26
CA TYR A 94 6.52 -9.28 -10.14
C TYR A 94 5.54 -8.28 -9.50
N SER A 95 5.13 -8.51 -8.24
CA SER A 95 4.20 -7.61 -7.52
C SER A 95 4.84 -6.24 -7.26
N LEU A 96 5.86 -6.15 -6.40
CA LEU A 96 6.38 -4.85 -5.97
C LEU A 96 6.98 -4.05 -7.13
N VAL A 97 7.69 -4.70 -8.05
CA VAL A 97 8.25 -4.02 -9.23
C VAL A 97 7.19 -3.37 -10.12
N SER A 98 5.93 -3.85 -10.08
CA SER A 98 4.83 -3.19 -10.81
C SER A 98 4.60 -1.76 -10.32
N ARG A 99 4.89 -1.44 -9.04
CA ARG A 99 4.85 -0.07 -8.50
C ARG A 99 5.75 0.87 -9.31
N GLU A 100 7.00 0.44 -9.56
CA GLU A 100 8.00 1.21 -10.32
C GLU A 100 7.60 1.34 -11.80
N ILE A 101 7.13 0.24 -12.40
CA ILE A 101 6.67 0.24 -13.80
C ILE A 101 5.50 1.22 -13.97
N ILE A 102 4.57 1.26 -13.02
CA ILE A 102 3.42 2.16 -13.05
C ILE A 102 3.89 3.61 -12.92
N ALA A 103 4.79 3.89 -11.97
CA ALA A 103 5.34 5.23 -11.78
C ALA A 103 6.03 5.72 -13.07
N ASP A 104 6.92 4.91 -13.65
CA ASP A 104 7.65 5.23 -14.88
C ASP A 104 6.70 5.36 -16.08
N SER A 105 5.65 4.54 -16.16
CA SER A 105 4.69 4.58 -17.27
C SER A 105 3.91 5.90 -17.29
N VAL A 106 3.45 6.35 -16.12
CA VAL A 106 2.72 7.62 -16.00
C VAL A 106 3.64 8.80 -16.27
N GLU A 107 4.83 8.81 -15.65
CA GLU A 107 5.85 9.84 -15.92
C GLU A 107 6.15 9.95 -17.42
N THR A 108 6.41 8.82 -18.08
CA THR A 108 6.75 8.77 -19.51
C THR A 108 5.67 9.41 -20.36
N VAL A 109 4.40 9.07 -20.15
CA VAL A 109 3.29 9.62 -20.95
C VAL A 109 3.11 11.11 -20.68
N VAL A 110 3.11 11.53 -19.42
CA VAL A 110 2.87 12.93 -19.05
C VAL A 110 4.01 13.83 -19.56
N GLU A 111 5.26 13.38 -19.43
CA GLU A 111 6.42 14.10 -19.93
C GLU A 111 6.51 14.09 -21.46
N ALA A 112 6.16 13.00 -22.15
CA ALA A 112 6.19 12.96 -23.61
C ALA A 112 5.11 13.84 -24.24
N GLU A 113 3.87 13.73 -23.74
CA GLU A 113 2.70 14.39 -24.31
C GLU A 113 2.51 15.83 -23.80
N ARG A 114 3.36 16.28 -22.86
CA ARG A 114 3.35 17.63 -22.26
C ARG A 114 2.01 17.98 -21.63
N LEU A 115 1.38 17.00 -20.97
CA LEU A 115 0.11 17.20 -20.28
C LEU A 115 0.29 18.15 -19.09
N ASP A 116 -0.77 18.90 -18.77
CA ASP A 116 -0.73 19.98 -17.78
C ASP A 116 -1.00 19.47 -16.35
N GLY A 117 -1.72 18.37 -16.22
CA GLY A 117 -2.06 17.74 -14.94
C GLY A 117 -2.64 16.34 -15.14
N THR A 118 -2.96 15.65 -14.04
CA THR A 118 -3.39 14.25 -14.07
C THR A 118 -4.56 13.93 -13.14
N VAL A 119 -5.44 13.05 -13.59
CA VAL A 119 -6.29 12.24 -12.70
C VAL A 119 -5.75 10.82 -12.72
N LEU A 120 -5.39 10.30 -11.56
CA LEU A 120 -4.69 9.03 -11.42
C LEU A 120 -5.62 8.00 -10.82
N LEU A 121 -5.98 6.97 -11.58
CA LEU A 121 -6.98 5.98 -11.20
C LEU A 121 -6.36 4.61 -10.96
N ALA A 122 -6.44 4.13 -9.72
CA ALA A 122 -5.82 2.87 -9.31
C ALA A 122 -6.73 2.02 -8.40
N GLY A 123 -6.50 0.71 -8.41
CA GLY A 123 -7.28 -0.26 -7.65
C GLY A 123 -6.41 -1.20 -6.83
N CYS A 124 -5.71 -2.12 -7.47
CA CYS A 124 -4.97 -3.17 -6.76
C CYS A 124 -3.69 -2.65 -6.07
N ASP A 125 -3.47 -3.02 -4.81
CA ASP A 125 -2.27 -2.82 -3.96
C ASP A 125 -1.17 -1.88 -4.49
N LYS A 126 -0.31 -2.37 -5.40
CA LYS A 126 0.90 -1.66 -5.85
C LYS A 126 0.63 -0.53 -6.84
N SER A 127 -0.57 -0.52 -7.44
CA SER A 127 -0.97 0.55 -8.37
C SER A 127 -1.21 1.89 -7.68
N LEU A 128 -1.74 1.90 -6.45
CA LEU A 128 -1.97 3.14 -5.70
C LEU A 128 -0.65 3.90 -5.43
N PRO A 129 0.37 3.29 -4.80
CA PRO A 129 1.63 3.98 -4.58
C PRO A 129 2.39 4.26 -5.88
N GLY A 130 2.26 3.43 -6.92
CA GLY A 130 2.88 3.72 -8.22
C GLY A 130 2.33 5.02 -8.85
N MET A 131 1.01 5.22 -8.75
CA MET A 131 0.36 6.47 -9.16
C MET A 131 0.81 7.66 -8.31
N LEU A 132 0.84 7.51 -6.99
CA LEU A 132 1.23 8.60 -6.08
C LEU A 132 2.72 8.97 -6.22
N MET A 133 3.60 8.01 -6.47
CA MET A 133 5.00 8.24 -6.82
C MET A 133 5.13 9.06 -8.11
N ALA A 134 4.37 8.70 -9.16
CA ALA A 134 4.35 9.51 -10.40
C ALA A 134 3.86 10.94 -10.16
N ALA A 135 2.80 11.13 -9.35
CA ALA A 135 2.31 12.45 -9.00
C ALA A 135 3.40 13.31 -8.32
N ALA A 136 4.08 12.72 -7.33
CA ALA A 136 5.15 13.36 -6.58
C ALA A 136 6.35 13.73 -7.46
N ARG A 137 6.76 12.82 -8.36
CA ARG A 137 7.89 12.99 -9.29
C ARG A 137 7.63 14.08 -10.33
N LEU A 138 6.41 14.11 -10.89
CA LEU A 138 6.01 15.08 -11.92
C LEU A 138 5.83 16.50 -11.37
N ASP A 139 5.41 16.62 -10.11
CA ASP A 139 5.06 17.89 -9.46
C ASP A 139 4.12 18.77 -10.31
N LEU A 140 3.08 18.15 -10.87
CA LEU A 140 1.99 18.83 -11.57
C LEU A 140 0.71 18.79 -10.73
N ALA A 141 -0.31 19.51 -11.17
CA ALA A 141 -1.64 19.38 -10.59
C ALA A 141 -2.15 17.95 -10.78
N GLY A 142 -2.50 17.27 -9.68
CA GLY A 142 -2.88 15.86 -9.72
C GLY A 142 -3.87 15.48 -8.62
N ALA A 143 -4.88 14.69 -8.97
CA ALA A 143 -5.82 14.11 -8.01
C ALA A 143 -5.89 12.59 -8.17
N PHE A 144 -5.90 11.88 -7.04
CA PHE A 144 -5.97 10.44 -6.99
C PHE A 144 -7.42 9.95 -6.83
N VAL A 145 -7.80 8.94 -7.63
CA VAL A 145 -9.12 8.30 -7.59
C VAL A 145 -8.95 6.81 -7.37
N TYR A 146 -9.50 6.33 -6.26
CA TYR A 146 -9.49 4.93 -5.91
C TYR A 146 -10.59 4.13 -6.62
N ALA A 147 -10.34 2.85 -6.95
CA ALA A 147 -11.32 1.94 -7.53
C ALA A 147 -12.51 1.63 -6.59
N GLY A 148 -12.27 1.62 -5.28
CA GLY A 148 -13.22 1.23 -4.24
C GLY A 148 -13.06 -0.22 -3.78
N THR A 149 -13.49 -0.48 -2.53
CA THR A 149 -13.47 -1.81 -1.92
C THR A 149 -14.51 -2.74 -2.56
N ILE A 150 -14.22 -4.04 -2.64
CA ILE A 150 -15.23 -5.07 -2.93
C ILE A 150 -16.21 -5.16 -1.75
N LEU A 151 -17.46 -5.57 -2.03
CA LEU A 151 -18.39 -6.01 -0.99
C LEU A 151 -17.99 -7.39 -0.47
N PRO A 152 -18.22 -7.70 0.82
CA PRO A 152 -17.90 -9.02 1.37
C PRO A 152 -18.77 -10.14 0.75
N GLY A 153 -18.15 -11.30 0.55
CA GLY A 153 -18.83 -12.54 0.21
C GLY A 153 -19.56 -13.13 1.42
N HIS A 154 -20.46 -14.09 1.21
CA HIS A 154 -21.21 -14.73 2.30
C HIS A 154 -21.28 -16.26 2.13
N VAL A 155 -20.99 -17.00 3.19
CA VAL A 155 -21.17 -18.46 3.31
C VAL A 155 -21.83 -18.75 4.66
N ASP A 156 -22.95 -19.50 4.67
CA ASP A 156 -23.71 -19.83 5.88
C ASP A 156 -24.03 -18.61 6.78
N GLY A 157 -24.30 -17.45 6.17
CA GLY A 157 -24.57 -16.20 6.88
C GLY A 157 -23.35 -15.52 7.52
N ARG A 158 -22.14 -15.99 7.25
CA ARG A 158 -20.88 -15.37 7.67
C ARG A 158 -20.22 -14.67 6.50
N GLU A 159 -19.65 -13.49 6.77
CA GLU A 159 -18.84 -12.77 5.80
C GLU A 159 -17.52 -13.50 5.54
N VAL A 160 -17.19 -13.68 4.25
CA VAL A 160 -15.94 -14.28 3.80
C VAL A 160 -15.24 -13.38 2.78
N ASN A 161 -13.91 -13.38 2.82
CA ASN A 161 -13.05 -12.68 1.87
C ASN A 161 -11.79 -13.52 1.56
N ILE A 162 -10.89 -12.93 0.79
CA ILE A 162 -9.67 -13.63 0.31
C ILE A 162 -8.84 -14.26 1.43
N ALA A 163 -8.73 -13.64 2.62
CA ALA A 163 -7.97 -14.20 3.73
C ALA A 163 -8.62 -15.50 4.25
N ASP A 164 -9.95 -15.53 4.32
CA ASP A 164 -10.70 -16.71 4.75
C ASP A 164 -10.48 -17.89 3.78
N ALA A 165 -10.26 -17.64 2.49
CA ALA A 165 -9.90 -18.70 1.54
C ALA A 165 -8.50 -19.29 1.78
N PHE A 166 -7.50 -18.47 2.11
CA PHE A 166 -6.16 -18.97 2.46
C PHE A 166 -6.17 -19.79 3.75
N GLU A 167 -6.93 -19.36 4.75
CA GLU A 167 -7.12 -20.12 5.99
C GLU A 167 -7.88 -21.44 5.75
N ALA A 168 -8.91 -21.41 4.90
CA ALA A 168 -9.68 -22.59 4.52
C ALA A 168 -8.83 -23.65 3.81
N VAL A 169 -7.83 -23.26 3.01
CA VAL A 169 -6.87 -24.20 2.42
C VAL A 169 -6.10 -24.96 3.52
N GLY A 170 -5.56 -24.24 4.51
CA GLY A 170 -4.86 -24.85 5.65
C GLY A 170 -5.77 -25.78 6.47
N ALA A 171 -7.01 -25.36 6.73
CA ALA A 171 -8.01 -26.16 7.44
C ALA A 171 -8.39 -27.44 6.66
N CYS A 172 -8.57 -27.34 5.33
CA CYS A 172 -8.90 -28.47 4.48
C CYS A 172 -7.75 -29.49 4.43
N ALA A 173 -6.49 -29.03 4.35
CA ALA A 173 -5.31 -29.91 4.35
C ALA A 173 -5.19 -30.73 5.64
N ARG A 174 -5.64 -30.18 6.77
CA ARG A 174 -5.68 -30.85 8.09
C ARG A 174 -6.95 -31.68 8.32
N GLY A 175 -7.86 -31.74 7.35
CA GLY A 175 -9.14 -32.45 7.46
C GLY A 175 -10.16 -31.79 8.39
N LEU A 176 -10.01 -30.50 8.70
CA LEU A 176 -10.93 -29.74 9.57
C LEU A 176 -12.18 -29.27 8.81
N ILE A 177 -12.09 -29.10 7.50
CA ILE A 177 -13.21 -28.81 6.59
C ILE A 177 -13.12 -29.75 5.36
N THR A 178 -14.24 -29.95 4.66
CA THR A 178 -14.28 -30.75 3.42
C THR A 178 -13.88 -29.93 2.20
N ARG A 179 -13.58 -30.62 1.09
CA ARG A 179 -13.26 -29.96 -0.18
C ARG A 179 -14.47 -29.21 -0.76
N GLU A 180 -15.68 -29.70 -0.49
CA GLU A 180 -16.93 -29.04 -0.86
C GLU A 180 -17.09 -27.72 -0.12
N GLN A 181 -16.82 -27.69 1.20
CA GLN A 181 -16.84 -26.46 2.01
C GLN A 181 -15.78 -25.46 1.53
N LEU A 182 -14.57 -25.93 1.19
CA LEU A 182 -13.55 -25.07 0.59
C LEU A 182 -14.02 -24.46 -0.74
N THR A 183 -14.68 -25.26 -1.59
CA THR A 183 -15.22 -24.78 -2.88
C THR A 183 -16.35 -23.77 -2.70
N GLU A 184 -17.16 -23.91 -1.64
CA GLU A 184 -18.20 -22.94 -1.31
C GLU A 184 -17.60 -21.57 -0.94
N ILE A 185 -16.54 -21.55 -0.14
CA ILE A 185 -15.77 -20.34 0.20
C ILE A 185 -15.19 -19.71 -1.07
N GLU A 186 -14.52 -20.49 -1.92
CA GLU A 186 -13.94 -20.03 -3.19
C GLU A 186 -14.96 -19.27 -4.05
N ARG A 187 -16.19 -19.77 -4.16
CA ARG A 187 -17.26 -19.17 -4.97
C ARG A 187 -17.85 -17.89 -4.37
N ALA A 188 -17.63 -17.64 -3.08
CA ALA A 188 -18.27 -16.55 -2.36
C ALA A 188 -17.34 -15.34 -2.15
N ILE A 189 -16.03 -15.53 -1.95
CA ILE A 189 -15.10 -14.50 -1.48
C ILE A 189 -14.99 -13.23 -2.36
N CYS A 190 -15.34 -13.32 -3.64
CA CYS A 190 -15.19 -12.24 -4.62
C CYS A 190 -16.49 -12.05 -5.42
N PRO A 191 -17.52 -11.39 -4.85
CA PRO A 191 -18.84 -11.30 -5.48
C PRO A 191 -18.90 -10.38 -6.72
N GLY A 192 -17.88 -9.55 -6.97
CA GLY A 192 -17.89 -8.61 -8.09
C GLY A 192 -16.65 -7.72 -8.14
N GLU A 193 -16.80 -6.52 -8.71
CA GLU A 193 -15.72 -5.54 -8.81
C GLU A 193 -15.33 -4.93 -7.45
N GLY A 194 -14.06 -4.55 -7.34
CA GLY A 194 -13.48 -3.90 -6.17
C GLY A 194 -12.28 -4.65 -5.62
N VAL A 195 -11.52 -3.95 -4.78
CA VAL A 195 -10.31 -4.52 -4.17
C VAL A 195 -10.62 -5.40 -2.98
N CYS A 196 -9.62 -6.05 -2.38
CA CYS A 196 -9.79 -6.83 -1.16
C CYS A 196 -10.44 -6.01 -0.01
N ALA A 197 -11.46 -6.60 0.64
CA ALA A 197 -12.39 -5.89 1.54
C ALA A 197 -11.78 -5.38 2.87
N GLY A 198 -10.73 -6.06 3.37
CA GLY A 198 -10.09 -5.73 4.64
C GLY A 198 -9.12 -4.56 4.55
N MET A 199 -8.53 -4.20 5.70
CA MET A 199 -7.54 -3.14 5.87
C MET A 199 -6.14 -3.57 5.39
N TYR A 200 -6.08 -4.15 4.19
CA TYR A 200 -4.86 -4.55 3.49
C TYR A 200 -4.24 -3.36 2.76
N THR A 201 -3.24 -3.59 1.90
CA THR A 201 -2.48 -2.50 1.25
C THR A 201 -3.37 -1.57 0.45
N ALA A 202 -4.27 -2.07 -0.41
CA ALA A 202 -5.13 -1.22 -1.23
C ALA A 202 -5.98 -0.24 -0.40
N ASN A 203 -6.77 -0.73 0.55
CA ASN A 203 -7.57 0.14 1.42
C ASN A 203 -6.66 1.05 2.28
N THR A 204 -5.51 0.56 2.75
CA THR A 204 -4.58 1.35 3.58
C THR A 204 -4.02 2.52 2.80
N MET A 205 -3.57 2.28 1.57
CA MET A 205 -3.03 3.32 0.71
C MET A 205 -4.12 4.25 0.18
N ALA A 206 -5.37 3.79 0.03
CA ALA A 206 -6.49 4.66 -0.29
C ALA A 206 -6.80 5.64 0.87
N SER A 207 -6.88 5.15 2.11
CA SER A 207 -7.04 6.00 3.30
C SER A 207 -5.85 6.94 3.49
N ALA A 208 -4.62 6.46 3.22
CA ALA A 208 -3.42 7.30 3.26
C ALA A 208 -3.44 8.38 2.18
N ALA A 209 -3.94 8.10 0.96
CA ALA A 209 -4.05 9.09 -0.11
C ALA A 209 -5.04 10.22 0.24
N GLU A 210 -6.12 9.89 0.95
CA GLU A 210 -7.06 10.87 1.49
C GLU A 210 -6.41 11.73 2.59
N ALA A 211 -5.67 11.10 3.51
CA ALA A 211 -4.95 11.77 4.58
C ALA A 211 -3.77 12.64 4.10
N LEU A 212 -3.09 12.23 3.02
CA LEU A 212 -2.10 13.03 2.29
C LEU A 212 -2.72 14.26 1.63
N GLY A 213 -4.05 14.29 1.45
CA GLY A 213 -4.75 15.32 0.70
C GLY A 213 -4.68 15.15 -0.83
N MET A 214 -4.18 14.02 -1.33
CA MET A 214 -4.11 13.73 -2.77
C MET A 214 -5.42 13.18 -3.35
N ALA A 215 -6.29 12.62 -2.51
CA ALA A 215 -7.63 12.17 -2.86
C ALA A 215 -8.69 13.08 -2.24
N LEU A 216 -9.87 13.16 -2.86
CA LEU A 216 -10.97 13.92 -2.27
C LEU A 216 -11.38 13.32 -0.91
N PRO A 217 -11.73 14.15 0.08
CA PRO A 217 -12.22 13.66 1.38
C PRO A 217 -13.51 12.83 1.21
N GLY A 218 -13.60 11.71 1.92
CA GLY A 218 -14.65 10.70 1.80
C GLY A 218 -14.52 9.78 0.59
N SER A 219 -13.43 9.84 -0.17
CA SER A 219 -13.29 9.06 -1.41
C SER A 219 -12.77 7.63 -1.20
N ALA A 220 -12.10 7.35 -0.08
CA ALA A 220 -11.49 6.04 0.13
C ALA A 220 -12.52 4.94 0.48
N SER A 221 -13.58 5.28 1.21
CA SER A 221 -14.48 4.27 1.80
C SER A 221 -15.61 3.72 0.91
N PRO A 222 -16.22 4.47 -0.03
CA PRO A 222 -17.38 3.94 -0.77
C PRO A 222 -17.02 2.67 -1.56
N PRO A 223 -17.82 1.60 -1.50
CA PRO A 223 -17.57 0.37 -2.25
C PRO A 223 -17.48 0.63 -3.76
N ALA A 224 -16.73 -0.21 -4.47
CA ALA A 224 -16.54 -0.08 -5.92
C ALA A 224 -17.89 0.07 -6.64
N VAL A 225 -18.83 -0.84 -6.38
CA VAL A 225 -20.16 -0.86 -7.00
C VAL A 225 -21.04 0.36 -6.70
N ASP A 226 -20.66 1.19 -5.73
CA ASP A 226 -21.44 2.37 -5.33
C ASP A 226 -21.24 3.54 -6.31
N ARG A 227 -22.35 4.15 -6.75
CA ARG A 227 -22.33 5.26 -7.72
C ARG A 227 -21.87 6.59 -7.14
N ARG A 228 -21.70 6.70 -5.82
CA ARG A 228 -20.96 7.81 -5.21
C ARG A 228 -19.54 7.91 -5.80
N ARG A 229 -18.92 6.78 -6.16
CA ARG A 229 -17.59 6.76 -6.80
C ARG A 229 -17.56 7.47 -8.15
N ASP A 230 -18.60 7.32 -8.96
CA ASP A 230 -18.73 8.04 -10.23
C ASP A 230 -18.78 9.57 -9.99
N GLY A 231 -19.48 10.00 -8.93
CA GLY A 231 -19.51 11.40 -8.49
C GLY A 231 -18.13 11.92 -8.05
N ILE A 232 -17.42 11.12 -7.24
CA ILE A 232 -16.05 11.41 -6.78
C ILE A 232 -15.09 11.53 -7.97
N ALA A 233 -15.17 10.63 -8.95
CA ALA A 233 -14.33 10.66 -10.13
C ALA A 233 -14.56 11.93 -10.96
N ARG A 234 -15.82 12.32 -11.19
CA ARG A 234 -16.17 13.62 -11.81
C ARG A 234 -15.58 14.79 -11.02
N ALA A 235 -15.83 14.84 -9.72
CA ALA A 235 -15.34 15.92 -8.86
C ALA A 235 -13.80 16.00 -8.84
N SER A 236 -13.11 14.88 -9.00
CA SER A 236 -11.64 14.83 -9.08
C SER A 236 -11.13 15.43 -10.39
N GLY A 237 -11.81 15.16 -11.51
CA GLY A 237 -11.52 15.82 -12.79
C GLY A 237 -11.68 17.34 -12.72
N GLU A 238 -12.71 17.83 -12.03
CA GLU A 238 -12.89 19.25 -11.79
C GLU A 238 -11.85 19.84 -10.82
N ALA A 239 -11.47 19.08 -9.79
CA ALA A 239 -10.49 19.51 -8.80
C ALA A 239 -9.13 19.80 -9.43
N VAL A 240 -8.66 18.95 -10.36
CA VAL A 240 -7.39 19.17 -11.07
C VAL A 240 -7.41 20.48 -11.87
N ILE A 241 -8.53 20.86 -12.50
CA ILE A 241 -8.64 22.15 -13.18
C ILE A 241 -8.56 23.31 -12.18
N ARG A 242 -9.26 23.22 -11.05
CA ARG A 242 -9.18 24.24 -9.98
C ARG A 242 -7.77 24.35 -9.40
N MET A 243 -7.05 23.23 -9.26
CA MET A 243 -5.65 23.21 -8.84
C MET A 243 -4.77 23.97 -9.82
N LEU A 244 -4.92 23.73 -11.13
CA LEU A 244 -4.20 24.47 -12.16
C LEU A 244 -4.50 25.97 -12.10
N GLU A 245 -5.76 26.36 -11.96
CA GLU A 245 -6.16 27.77 -11.81
C GLU A 245 -5.51 28.46 -10.61
N LYS A 246 -5.27 27.71 -9.53
CA LYS A 246 -4.61 28.17 -8.31
C LYS A 246 -3.09 28.00 -8.31
N GLY A 247 -2.52 27.36 -9.33
CA GLY A 247 -1.09 27.01 -9.37
C GLY A 247 -0.67 25.97 -8.31
N ILE A 248 -1.59 25.09 -7.89
CA ILE A 248 -1.34 24.03 -6.91
C ILE A 248 -0.77 22.79 -7.61
N THR A 249 0.35 22.30 -7.12
CA THR A 249 1.02 21.07 -7.61
C THR A 249 1.09 20.00 -6.52
N ALA A 250 1.41 18.76 -6.91
CA ALA A 250 1.47 17.63 -5.99
C ALA A 250 2.42 17.86 -4.80
N ARG A 251 3.60 18.47 -4.98
CA ARG A 251 4.54 18.69 -3.86
C ARG A 251 4.11 19.79 -2.89
N GLN A 252 3.21 20.69 -3.29
CA GLN A 252 2.59 21.65 -2.37
C GLN A 252 1.59 20.96 -1.42
N ILE A 253 1.05 19.81 -1.82
CA ILE A 253 0.16 18.96 -1.01
C ILE A 253 1.00 17.96 -0.20
N LEU A 254 1.93 17.25 -0.86
CA LEU A 254 2.80 16.21 -0.30
C LEU A 254 3.93 16.81 0.54
N THR A 255 3.55 17.50 1.61
CA THR A 255 4.44 18.10 2.61
C THR A 255 4.78 17.11 3.72
N ARG A 256 5.75 17.45 4.56
CA ARG A 256 6.09 16.68 5.76
C ARG A 256 4.85 16.42 6.62
N GLU A 257 4.06 17.45 6.86
CA GLU A 257 2.83 17.42 7.64
C GLU A 257 1.78 16.49 7.02
N ALA A 258 1.64 16.48 5.69
CA ALA A 258 0.76 15.55 5.00
C ALA A 258 1.20 14.08 5.18
N PHE A 259 2.50 13.80 5.13
CA PHE A 259 3.01 12.44 5.43
C PHE A 259 2.78 12.05 6.89
N GLU A 260 2.93 12.98 7.84
CA GLU A 260 2.60 12.70 9.24
C GLU A 260 1.11 12.42 9.44
N ASN A 261 0.22 13.14 8.73
CA ASN A 261 -1.21 12.85 8.69
C ASN A 261 -1.50 11.45 8.15
N ALA A 262 -0.85 11.09 7.04
CA ALA A 262 -1.01 9.77 6.44
C ALA A 262 -0.57 8.66 7.38
N ILE A 263 0.56 8.83 8.08
CA ILE A 263 1.03 7.88 9.08
C ILE A 263 0.03 7.77 10.24
N ALA A 264 -0.47 8.90 10.76
CA ALA A 264 -1.47 8.89 11.83
C ALA A 264 -2.73 8.12 11.43
N VAL A 265 -3.28 8.37 10.24
CA VAL A 265 -4.46 7.65 9.74
C VAL A 265 -4.17 6.16 9.54
N VAL A 266 -3.03 5.80 8.94
CA VAL A 266 -2.62 4.39 8.78
C VAL A 266 -2.57 3.68 10.13
N LEU A 267 -2.00 4.31 11.15
CA LEU A 267 -1.86 3.73 12.48
C LEU A 267 -3.21 3.61 13.21
N ALA A 268 -4.08 4.61 13.09
CA ALA A 268 -5.42 4.61 13.66
C ALA A 268 -6.32 3.52 13.07
N PHE A 269 -6.14 3.20 11.79
CA PHE A 269 -6.82 2.08 11.14
C PHE A 269 -6.17 0.72 11.37
N GLY A 270 -5.00 0.65 12.01
CA GLY A 270 -4.23 -0.59 12.09
C GLY A 270 -3.88 -1.11 10.70
N GLY A 271 -3.46 -0.21 9.80
CA GLY A 271 -3.22 -0.47 8.38
C GLY A 271 -2.10 -1.47 8.09
N SER A 272 -1.92 -1.76 6.81
CA SER A 272 -0.86 -2.67 6.32
C SER A 272 0.54 -2.12 6.58
N THR A 273 1.49 -2.98 6.97
CA THR A 273 2.92 -2.66 7.10
C THR A 273 3.55 -2.25 5.77
N ASN A 274 2.97 -2.66 4.63
CA ASN A 274 3.37 -2.19 3.29
C ASN A 274 3.24 -0.66 3.15
N ALA A 275 2.36 -0.01 3.93
CA ALA A 275 2.25 1.45 3.91
C ALA A 275 3.55 2.14 4.34
N VAL A 276 4.35 1.52 5.21
CA VAL A 276 5.68 2.02 5.58
C VAL A 276 6.57 2.13 4.34
N LEU A 277 6.67 1.05 3.58
CA LEU A 277 7.46 1.00 2.34
C LEU A 277 6.98 2.01 1.31
N HIS A 278 5.66 2.13 1.16
CA HIS A 278 5.05 2.97 0.15
C HIS A 278 5.11 4.46 0.48
N LEU A 279 4.85 4.85 1.73
CA LEU A 279 4.94 6.26 2.15
C LEU A 279 6.39 6.76 2.10
N LEU A 280 7.38 5.93 2.48
CA LEU A 280 8.80 6.28 2.29
C LEU A 280 9.14 6.52 0.82
N ALA A 281 8.64 5.68 -0.09
CA ALA A 281 8.88 5.84 -1.52
C ALA A 281 8.21 7.10 -2.09
N ILE A 282 6.95 7.36 -1.74
CA ILE A 282 6.24 8.57 -2.18
C ILE A 282 6.92 9.82 -1.61
N ALA A 283 7.38 9.80 -0.36
CA ALA A 283 8.11 10.90 0.25
C ALA A 283 9.44 11.18 -0.46
N ALA A 284 10.19 10.13 -0.85
CA ALA A 284 11.42 10.28 -1.61
C ALA A 284 11.16 10.97 -2.98
N GLU A 285 10.13 10.54 -3.72
CA GLU A 285 9.74 11.17 -5.00
C GLU A 285 9.25 12.62 -4.84
N ALA A 286 8.65 12.92 -3.68
CA ALA A 286 8.20 14.27 -3.30
C ALA A 286 9.34 15.14 -2.75
N GLU A 287 10.56 14.60 -2.62
CA GLU A 287 11.73 15.24 -2.00
C GLU A 287 11.49 15.65 -0.53
N VAL A 288 10.67 14.88 0.18
CA VAL A 288 10.39 15.07 1.61
C VAL A 288 11.19 14.07 2.46
N PRO A 289 11.95 14.54 3.46
CA PRO A 289 12.62 13.64 4.38
C PRO A 289 11.58 12.91 5.24
N LEU A 290 11.53 11.59 5.10
CA LEU A 290 10.72 10.69 5.93
C LEU A 290 11.55 9.45 6.25
N THR A 291 11.49 9.01 7.50
CA THR A 291 12.30 7.89 8.00
C THR A 291 11.43 6.87 8.73
N LEU A 292 11.96 5.66 8.95
CA LEU A 292 11.27 4.66 9.77
C LEU A 292 10.97 5.20 11.18
N ASP A 293 11.88 5.99 11.76
CA ASP A 293 11.72 6.50 13.13
C ASP A 293 10.49 7.42 13.28
N ASP A 294 10.04 8.06 12.18
CA ASP A 294 8.83 8.88 12.17
C ASP A 294 7.56 8.06 12.47
N PHE A 295 7.50 6.80 12.04
CA PHE A 295 6.37 5.91 12.32
C PHE A 295 6.26 5.59 13.81
N ASN A 296 7.39 5.34 14.49
CA ASN A 296 7.40 5.12 15.93
C ASN A 296 7.01 6.39 16.70
N ARG A 297 7.58 7.55 16.33
CA ARG A 297 7.28 8.84 16.97
C ARG A 297 5.79 9.19 16.90
N ILE A 298 5.15 8.94 15.76
CA ILE A 298 3.71 9.20 15.58
C ILE A 298 2.88 8.11 16.27
N GLY A 299 3.25 6.84 16.12
CA GLY A 299 2.52 5.71 16.70
C GLY A 299 2.51 5.64 18.22
N GLU A 300 3.46 6.30 18.89
CA GLU A 300 3.41 6.48 20.35
C GLU A 300 2.26 7.38 20.82
N ARG A 301 1.73 8.24 19.95
CA ARG A 301 0.65 9.19 20.28
C ARG A 301 -0.70 8.79 19.70
N VAL A 302 -0.70 8.08 18.58
CA VAL A 302 -1.91 7.73 17.84
C VAL A 302 -2.43 6.36 18.29
N PRO A 303 -3.64 6.26 18.85
CA PRO A 303 -4.23 4.98 19.23
C PRO A 303 -4.74 4.20 18.01
N HIS A 304 -4.89 2.88 18.15
CA HIS A 304 -5.58 2.03 17.17
C HIS A 304 -7.09 2.03 17.44
N LEU A 305 -7.89 2.53 16.49
CA LEU A 305 -9.32 2.80 16.65
C LEU A 305 -10.22 1.87 15.84
N ALA A 306 -9.83 1.48 14.62
CA ALA A 306 -10.74 0.80 13.72
C ALA A 306 -10.77 -0.72 13.96
N ASP A 307 -11.95 -1.28 14.25
CA ASP A 307 -12.14 -2.72 14.41
C ASP A 307 -12.33 -3.41 13.05
N VAL A 308 -11.27 -3.37 12.22
CA VAL A 308 -11.31 -3.84 10.84
C VAL A 308 -10.38 -5.02 10.58
N LYS A 309 -10.82 -5.94 9.71
CA LYS A 309 -10.05 -7.09 9.26
C LYS A 309 -8.67 -6.65 8.73
N PRO A 310 -7.61 -7.43 8.96
CA PRO A 310 -7.64 -8.81 9.48
C PRO A 310 -7.68 -8.93 11.01
N PHE A 311 -7.60 -7.83 11.76
CA PHE A 311 -7.56 -7.88 13.23
C PHE A 311 -8.95 -7.84 13.83
N GLY A 312 -9.76 -6.90 13.35
CA GLY A 312 -11.11 -6.68 13.82
C GLY A 312 -12.18 -7.42 13.03
N ALA A 313 -13.44 -7.14 13.37
CA ALA A 313 -14.59 -7.83 12.82
C ALA A 313 -15.07 -7.26 11.48
N HIS A 314 -14.76 -6.00 11.17
CA HIS A 314 -15.42 -5.26 10.08
C HIS A 314 -14.56 -5.13 8.81
N VAL A 315 -15.18 -4.69 7.72
CA VAL A 315 -14.51 -4.41 6.42
C VAL A 315 -14.74 -2.96 6.00
N MET A 316 -14.05 -2.50 4.95
CA MET A 316 -14.12 -1.10 4.52
C MET A 316 -15.54 -0.65 4.14
N SER A 317 -16.40 -1.54 3.64
CA SER A 317 -17.80 -1.20 3.37
C SER A 317 -18.59 -0.88 4.65
N THR A 318 -18.19 -1.42 5.80
CA THR A 318 -18.77 -1.09 7.11
C THR A 318 -18.23 0.25 7.61
N VAL A 319 -16.94 0.52 7.41
CA VAL A 319 -16.32 1.84 7.70
C VAL A 319 -17.06 2.95 6.94
N ASP A 320 -17.38 2.72 5.67
CA ASP A 320 -18.16 3.66 4.86
C ASP A 320 -19.55 3.96 5.46
N GLN A 321 -20.23 2.94 6.00
CA GLN A 321 -21.57 3.10 6.58
C GLN A 321 -21.58 3.98 7.83
N VAL A 322 -20.46 4.04 8.57
CA VAL A 322 -20.33 4.89 9.76
C VAL A 322 -19.72 6.26 9.47
N GLY A 323 -19.48 6.61 8.20
CA GLY A 323 -19.00 7.93 7.78
C GLY A 323 -17.61 7.95 7.14
N GLY A 324 -16.95 6.79 7.03
CA GLY A 324 -15.71 6.65 6.25
C GLY A 324 -14.45 7.15 6.95
N VAL A 325 -13.39 7.33 6.15
CA VAL A 325 -12.09 7.86 6.60
C VAL A 325 -12.19 9.25 7.24
N PRO A 326 -13.06 10.19 6.79
CA PRO A 326 -13.21 11.50 7.42
C PRO A 326 -13.56 11.46 8.92
N VAL A 327 -14.25 10.42 9.39
CA VAL A 327 -14.59 10.26 10.82
C VAL A 327 -13.33 10.08 11.66
N VAL A 328 -12.41 9.23 11.20
CA VAL A 328 -11.11 9.02 11.87
C VAL A 328 -10.26 10.29 11.77
N MET A 329 -10.22 10.93 10.59
CA MET A 329 -9.46 12.18 10.43
C MET A 329 -9.97 13.30 11.33
N LYS A 330 -11.30 13.48 11.48
CA LYS A 330 -11.89 14.45 12.40
C LYS A 330 -11.50 14.15 13.84
N ALA A 331 -11.62 12.90 14.28
CA ALA A 331 -11.25 12.53 15.65
C ALA A 331 -9.75 12.78 15.95
N LEU A 332 -8.87 12.50 14.99
CA LEU A 332 -7.44 12.79 15.13
C LEU A 332 -7.16 14.30 15.13
N LEU A 333 -7.88 15.08 14.31
CA LEU A 333 -7.76 16.54 14.28
C LEU A 333 -8.22 17.15 15.62
N ASP A 334 -9.38 16.75 16.12
CA ASP A 334 -9.94 17.21 17.40
C ASP A 334 -9.01 16.88 18.59
N ALA A 335 -8.17 15.84 18.44
CA ALA A 335 -7.18 15.41 19.42
C ALA A 335 -5.75 15.99 19.21
N ASP A 336 -5.55 16.91 18.26
CA ASP A 336 -4.24 17.48 17.92
C ASP A 336 -3.20 16.41 17.48
N LEU A 337 -3.70 15.39 16.77
CA LEU A 337 -2.95 14.29 16.16
C LEU A 337 -2.94 14.35 14.63
N LEU A 338 -3.55 15.40 14.06
CA LEU A 338 -3.60 15.66 12.62
C LEU A 338 -3.30 17.13 12.35
N HIS A 339 -2.43 17.39 11.37
CA HIS A 339 -2.09 18.72 10.89
C HIS A 339 -3.24 19.27 10.03
N GLY A 340 -4.09 20.10 10.63
CA GLY A 340 -5.28 20.66 9.99
C GLY A 340 -5.00 21.65 8.85
N ASP A 341 -3.86 22.34 8.89
CA ASP A 341 -3.48 23.35 7.88
C ASP A 341 -2.88 22.76 6.59
N ALA A 342 -2.68 21.43 6.54
CA ALA A 342 -2.13 20.78 5.35
C ALA A 342 -3.08 20.99 4.15
N LEU A 343 -2.52 21.43 3.01
CA LEU A 343 -3.26 21.67 1.78
C LEU A 343 -3.71 20.35 1.15
N THR A 344 -4.88 20.32 0.49
CA THR A 344 -5.37 19.15 -0.26
C THR A 344 -5.69 19.49 -1.72
N CYS A 345 -6.00 18.46 -2.51
CA CYS A 345 -6.38 18.58 -3.91
C CYS A 345 -7.72 19.32 -4.14
N THR A 346 -8.49 19.59 -3.07
CA THR A 346 -9.64 20.51 -3.15
C THR A 346 -9.21 21.98 -3.25
N GLY A 347 -7.94 22.25 -2.97
CA GLY A 347 -7.38 23.60 -2.81
C GLY A 347 -7.83 24.29 -1.53
N ARG A 348 -8.19 23.50 -0.51
CA ARG A 348 -8.53 23.87 0.87
C ARG A 348 -7.67 23.04 1.83
N THR A 349 -7.61 23.45 3.09
CA THR A 349 -6.88 22.69 4.11
C THR A 349 -7.66 21.45 4.57
N VAL A 350 -6.99 20.50 5.22
CA VAL A 350 -7.63 19.34 5.85
C VAL A 350 -8.75 19.77 6.81
N ALA A 351 -8.49 20.77 7.67
CA ALA A 351 -9.48 21.28 8.62
C ALA A 351 -10.70 21.91 7.93
N GLU A 352 -10.48 22.71 6.88
CA GLU A 352 -11.58 23.30 6.10
C GLU A 352 -12.46 22.24 5.43
N ASN A 353 -11.84 21.19 4.87
CA ASN A 353 -12.57 20.09 4.25
C ASN A 353 -13.40 19.29 5.27
N LEU A 354 -12.83 18.98 6.43
CA LEU A 354 -13.54 18.25 7.49
C LEU A 354 -14.68 19.08 8.09
N ALA A 355 -14.50 20.39 8.24
CA ALA A 355 -15.55 21.29 8.69
C ALA A 355 -16.71 21.41 7.68
N GLU A 356 -16.44 21.35 6.38
CA GLU A 356 -17.47 21.39 5.34
C GLU A 356 -18.28 20.08 5.25
N ILE A 357 -17.60 18.94 5.37
CA ILE A 357 -18.25 17.62 5.31
C ILE A 357 -19.02 17.31 6.59
N ASP A 358 -18.55 17.83 7.73
CA ASP A 358 -19.13 17.60 9.06
C ASP A 358 -19.36 16.09 9.33
N PRO A 359 -18.29 15.27 9.29
CA PRO A 359 -18.44 13.83 9.50
C PRO A 359 -18.95 13.56 10.92
N PRO A 360 -19.75 12.48 11.10
CA PRO A 360 -20.27 12.13 12.41
C PRO A 360 -19.13 11.79 13.39
N ASP A 361 -19.46 11.80 14.67
CA ASP A 361 -18.53 11.30 15.69
C ASP A 361 -18.31 9.78 15.55
N LEU A 362 -17.26 9.29 16.20
CA LEU A 362 -16.91 7.87 16.26
C LEU A 362 -18.11 7.05 16.77
N ASP A 363 -18.48 5.99 16.05
CA ASP A 363 -19.66 5.18 16.40
C ASP A 363 -19.43 4.28 17.63
N GLY A 364 -18.17 4.06 18.01
CA GLY A 364 -17.76 3.30 19.19
C GLY A 364 -17.80 1.78 19.01
N THR A 365 -18.16 1.27 17.82
CA THR A 365 -18.18 -0.17 17.51
C THR A 365 -17.27 -0.49 16.33
N VAL A 366 -17.49 0.14 15.17
CA VAL A 366 -16.64 -0.03 13.98
C VAL A 366 -15.37 0.80 14.13
N ILE A 367 -15.54 2.06 14.55
CA ILE A 367 -14.45 2.96 14.92
C ILE A 367 -14.61 3.29 16.41
N HIS A 368 -13.70 2.76 17.22
CA HIS A 368 -13.69 2.94 18.67
C HIS A 368 -13.48 4.40 19.07
N ALA A 369 -14.02 4.77 20.22
CA ALA A 369 -13.79 6.08 20.81
C ALA A 369 -12.32 6.29 21.20
N MET A 370 -11.82 7.51 21.12
CA MET A 370 -10.45 7.87 21.55
C MET A 370 -10.14 7.48 23.00
N SER A 371 -11.16 7.48 23.88
CA SER A 371 -11.04 7.11 25.29
C SER A 371 -11.08 5.60 25.55
N ASP A 372 -11.52 4.81 24.58
CA ASP A 372 -11.62 3.34 24.66
C ASP A 372 -11.11 2.71 23.35
N PRO A 373 -9.83 2.95 23.00
CA PRO A 373 -9.25 2.42 21.77
C PRO A 373 -8.98 0.92 21.88
N ILE A 374 -8.89 0.23 20.73
CA ILE A 374 -8.50 -1.18 20.69
C ILE A 374 -7.11 -1.38 21.28
N HIS A 375 -6.19 -0.46 20.95
CA HIS A 375 -4.84 -0.44 21.52
C HIS A 375 -4.39 1.01 21.76
N PRO A 376 -3.71 1.32 22.88
CA PRO A 376 -3.32 2.70 23.23
C PRO A 376 -2.29 3.33 22.27
N THR A 377 -1.56 2.51 21.53
CA THR A 377 -0.60 2.94 20.50
C THR A 377 -0.95 2.33 19.15
N GLY A 378 -0.40 2.91 18.08
CA GLY A 378 -0.70 2.55 16.70
C GLY A 378 -0.35 1.10 16.36
N GLY A 379 -1.01 0.57 15.33
CA GLY A 379 -0.92 -0.84 14.96
C GLY A 379 0.37 -1.31 14.29
N ILE A 380 1.40 -0.46 14.16
CA ILE A 380 2.69 -0.77 13.53
C ILE A 380 3.82 -0.33 14.46
N THR A 381 4.83 -1.18 14.61
CA THR A 381 6.05 -0.87 15.36
C THR A 381 7.27 -1.07 14.46
N ILE A 382 8.18 -0.10 14.47
CA ILE A 382 9.50 -0.23 13.87
C ILE A 382 10.46 -0.80 14.89
N LEU A 383 11.13 -1.88 14.52
CA LEU A 383 12.13 -2.57 15.32
C LEU A 383 13.54 -2.23 14.83
N ARG A 384 14.51 -2.16 15.74
CA ARG A 384 15.95 -2.12 15.45
C ARG A 384 16.68 -3.17 16.27
N GLY A 385 17.95 -3.47 15.99
CA GLY A 385 18.71 -4.39 16.83
C GLY A 385 19.79 -5.09 16.03
N SER A 386 20.47 -6.05 16.64
CA SER A 386 21.59 -6.73 15.97
C SER A 386 21.15 -7.47 14.70
N LEU A 387 19.91 -7.99 14.67
CA LEU A 387 19.36 -8.70 13.51
C LEU A 387 18.84 -7.75 12.41
N ALA A 388 18.37 -6.56 12.79
CA ALA A 388 17.78 -5.57 11.90
C ALA A 388 18.34 -4.15 12.17
N PRO A 389 19.63 -3.89 11.89
CA PRO A 389 20.28 -2.64 12.26
C PRO A 389 19.67 -1.42 11.55
N ASP A 390 19.30 -1.56 10.27
CA ASP A 390 18.68 -0.47 9.50
C ASP A 390 17.17 -0.37 9.75
N GLY A 391 16.58 -1.41 10.33
CA GLY A 391 15.20 -1.47 10.79
C GLY A 391 14.47 -2.71 10.29
N ALA A 392 13.34 -2.99 10.93
CA ALA A 392 12.34 -3.96 10.50
C ALA A 392 10.94 -3.47 10.90
N VAL A 393 9.91 -4.03 10.29
CA VAL A 393 8.52 -3.63 10.53
C VAL A 393 7.73 -4.82 11.04
N VAL A 394 7.03 -4.62 12.16
CA VAL A 394 6.08 -5.58 12.71
C VAL A 394 4.73 -4.91 12.90
N LYS A 395 3.67 -5.68 12.65
CA LYS A 395 2.32 -5.25 13.00
C LYS A 395 2.06 -5.58 14.46
N SER A 396 1.81 -4.57 15.28
CA SER A 396 1.63 -4.67 16.74
C SER A 396 0.17 -4.68 17.18
N ALA A 397 -0.77 -4.34 16.30
CA ALA A 397 -2.20 -4.41 16.60
C ALA A 397 -2.60 -5.84 17.06
N GLY A 398 -3.33 -5.95 18.17
CA GLY A 398 -3.88 -7.22 18.65
C GLY A 398 -2.91 -8.16 19.37
N PHE A 399 -1.75 -7.67 19.83
CA PHE A 399 -0.76 -8.48 20.58
C PHE A 399 -0.47 -7.91 21.98
N ASP A 400 -0.69 -8.73 23.00
CA ASP A 400 -0.40 -8.38 24.40
C ASP A 400 1.00 -8.82 24.86
N THR A 401 1.71 -9.62 24.07
CA THR A 401 3.01 -10.18 24.45
C THR A 401 4.12 -9.15 24.24
N THR A 402 4.85 -8.81 25.31
CA THR A 402 5.93 -7.81 25.28
C THR A 402 7.28 -8.37 24.84
N GLU A 403 7.49 -9.68 24.94
CA GLU A 403 8.76 -10.34 24.60
C GLU A 403 8.54 -11.74 24.01
N PHE A 404 9.30 -12.09 22.98
CA PHE A 404 9.37 -13.45 22.43
C PHE A 404 10.84 -13.86 22.33
N ARG A 405 11.18 -15.02 22.87
CA ARG A 405 12.51 -15.64 22.74
C ARG A 405 12.37 -17.05 22.22
N GLY A 406 13.04 -17.34 21.11
CA GLY A 406 12.97 -18.65 20.48
C GLY A 406 14.26 -19.02 19.75
N ARG A 407 14.24 -20.20 19.14
CA ARG A 407 15.37 -20.77 18.39
C ARG A 407 15.12 -20.62 16.89
N ALA A 408 16.13 -20.16 16.16
CA ALA A 408 16.03 -19.96 14.73
C ALA A 408 15.80 -21.29 13.98
N ARG A 409 14.85 -21.28 13.04
CA ARG A 409 14.66 -22.25 11.97
C ARG A 409 14.81 -21.50 10.66
N VAL A 410 15.91 -21.74 9.95
CA VAL A 410 16.35 -20.88 8.85
C VAL A 410 16.04 -21.51 7.51
N PHE A 411 15.39 -20.73 6.65
CA PHE A 411 14.98 -21.14 5.32
C PHE A 411 15.46 -20.12 4.29
N ASP A 412 16.15 -20.62 3.26
CA ASP A 412 16.51 -19.85 2.08
C ASP A 412 15.33 -19.93 1.10
N GLY A 413 14.46 -18.92 1.16
CA GLY A 413 13.20 -18.84 0.41
C GLY A 413 11.98 -19.46 1.09
N GLU A 414 10.78 -19.03 0.66
CA GLU A 414 9.49 -19.39 1.30
C GLU A 414 9.17 -20.90 1.24
N GLN A 415 9.54 -21.59 0.16
CA GLN A 415 9.12 -22.98 -0.06
C GLN A 415 9.62 -23.92 1.05
N GLY A 416 10.85 -23.75 1.52
CA GLY A 416 11.39 -24.56 2.62
C GLY A 416 10.61 -24.39 3.92
N ALA A 417 10.14 -23.17 4.21
CA ALA A 417 9.30 -22.90 5.37
C ALA A 417 7.91 -23.53 5.23
N LEU A 418 7.31 -23.51 4.03
CA LEU A 418 6.03 -24.17 3.75
C LEU A 418 6.12 -25.69 3.97
N ASP A 419 7.19 -26.31 3.47
CA ASP A 419 7.41 -27.74 3.61
C ASP A 419 7.60 -28.12 5.09
N ALA A 420 8.38 -27.34 5.84
CA ALA A 420 8.64 -27.55 7.27
C ALA A 420 7.41 -27.33 8.16
N VAL A 421 6.47 -26.45 7.76
CA VAL A 421 5.16 -26.33 8.43
C VAL A 421 4.28 -27.53 8.10
N SER A 422 4.33 -28.03 6.87
CA SER A 422 3.51 -29.16 6.40
C SER A 422 3.89 -30.48 7.05
N ASP A 423 5.19 -30.75 7.23
CA ASP A 423 5.70 -32.00 7.80
C ASP A 423 5.83 -32.00 9.33
N GLY A 424 5.56 -30.85 9.98
CA GLY A 424 5.59 -30.68 11.43
C GLY A 424 6.98 -30.41 12.01
N THR A 425 7.97 -30.07 11.17
CA THR A 425 9.31 -29.64 11.61
C THR A 425 9.25 -28.32 12.38
N VAL A 426 8.39 -27.38 11.97
CA VAL A 426 8.13 -26.12 12.72
C VAL A 426 7.25 -26.43 13.92
N VAL A 427 7.72 -26.05 15.11
CA VAL A 427 7.04 -26.30 16.39
C VAL A 427 6.91 -25.02 17.21
N ALA A 428 6.09 -25.08 18.26
CA ALA A 428 5.93 -24.00 19.23
C ALA A 428 7.27 -23.52 19.80
N GLY A 429 7.49 -22.20 19.84
CA GLY A 429 8.71 -21.56 20.31
C GLY A 429 9.79 -21.36 19.24
N ASP A 430 9.58 -21.84 18.01
CA ASP A 430 10.50 -21.57 16.90
C ASP A 430 10.42 -20.11 16.43
N VAL A 431 11.57 -19.59 15.99
CA VAL A 431 11.69 -18.36 15.21
C VAL A 431 11.98 -18.76 13.76
N VAL A 432 10.96 -18.73 12.92
CA VAL A 432 11.06 -19.11 11.51
C VAL A 432 11.63 -17.92 10.74
N VAL A 433 12.88 -18.05 10.29
CA VAL A 433 13.61 -17.04 9.53
C VAL A 433 13.58 -17.41 8.06
N ILE A 434 12.88 -16.62 7.24
CA ILE A 434 12.79 -16.80 5.79
C ILE A 434 13.59 -15.68 5.13
N ARG A 435 14.73 -16.01 4.53
CA ARG A 435 15.67 -15.02 3.99
C ARG A 435 15.89 -15.18 2.49
N TYR A 436 16.57 -14.19 1.90
CA TYR A 436 16.70 -14.03 0.45
C TYR A 436 15.35 -13.77 -0.25
N GLU A 437 14.42 -13.16 0.47
CA GLU A 437 13.12 -12.72 -0.06
C GLU A 437 13.01 -11.20 -0.15
N GLY A 438 14.11 -10.48 0.11
CA GLY A 438 14.21 -9.02 0.03
C GLY A 438 14.12 -8.45 -1.39
N PRO A 439 14.27 -7.11 -1.55
CA PRO A 439 14.18 -6.46 -2.85
C PRO A 439 15.07 -7.06 -3.94
N ARG A 440 16.37 -7.27 -3.66
CA ARG A 440 17.33 -7.85 -4.60
C ARG A 440 17.34 -9.38 -4.54
N GLY A 441 17.07 -9.95 -3.37
CA GLY A 441 17.17 -11.38 -3.08
C GLY A 441 16.08 -12.22 -3.72
N GLY A 442 14.82 -11.82 -3.50
CA GLY A 442 13.66 -12.56 -4.01
C GLY A 442 13.79 -12.91 -5.49
N PRO A 443 14.07 -11.96 -6.39
CA PRO A 443 13.91 -10.51 -6.27
C PRO A 443 12.44 -10.07 -6.25
N GLY A 444 12.20 -8.80 -5.94
CA GLY A 444 10.85 -8.21 -5.94
C GLY A 444 10.17 -8.17 -4.58
N MET A 445 10.90 -8.45 -3.50
CA MET A 445 10.44 -8.35 -2.12
C MET A 445 9.07 -8.99 -1.91
N ARG A 446 8.96 -10.32 -2.05
CA ARG A 446 7.68 -11.02 -2.16
C ARG A 446 6.80 -10.82 -0.92
N GLU A 447 5.49 -10.82 -1.13
CA GLU A 447 4.49 -10.80 -0.06
C GLU A 447 4.03 -12.22 0.23
N MET A 448 4.57 -12.80 1.30
CA MET A 448 4.34 -14.19 1.69
C MET A 448 3.07 -14.30 2.52
N LEU A 449 1.99 -14.80 1.92
CA LEU A 449 0.74 -15.11 2.62
C LEU A 449 0.63 -16.61 2.92
N ALA A 450 1.11 -17.47 2.03
CA ALA A 450 0.92 -18.91 2.11
C ALA A 450 1.46 -19.49 3.43
N VAL A 451 2.70 -19.13 3.79
CA VAL A 451 3.32 -19.61 5.03
C VAL A 451 2.57 -19.14 6.27
N THR A 452 2.09 -17.90 6.26
CA THR A 452 1.37 -17.32 7.40
C THR A 452 -0.03 -17.94 7.57
N GLY A 453 -0.75 -18.15 6.46
CA GLY A 453 -2.06 -18.82 6.45
C GLY A 453 -1.95 -20.27 6.88
N MET A 454 -0.90 -20.97 6.46
CA MET A 454 -0.61 -22.33 6.91
C MET A 454 -0.28 -22.41 8.40
N ILE A 455 0.57 -21.54 8.93
CA ILE A 455 0.89 -21.48 10.36
C ILE A 455 -0.37 -21.21 11.19
N LYS A 456 -1.22 -20.29 10.74
CA LYS A 456 -2.50 -20.00 11.40
C LYS A 456 -3.43 -21.21 11.35
N GLY A 457 -3.64 -21.80 10.18
CA GLY A 457 -4.47 -23.00 9.99
C GLY A 457 -3.95 -24.22 10.75
N ALA A 458 -2.65 -24.28 11.02
CA ALA A 458 -2.02 -25.32 11.83
C ALA A 458 -2.20 -25.13 13.34
N GLY A 459 -2.65 -23.95 13.78
CA GLY A 459 -2.82 -23.57 15.19
C GLY A 459 -1.59 -22.94 15.85
N LEU A 460 -0.54 -22.61 15.08
CA LEU A 460 0.74 -22.14 15.59
C LEU A 460 0.88 -20.60 15.62
N GLY A 461 -0.13 -19.84 15.17
CA GLY A 461 -0.01 -18.39 14.94
C GLY A 461 0.37 -17.52 16.16
N LYS A 462 0.16 -18.00 17.39
CA LYS A 462 0.60 -17.33 18.62
C LYS A 462 1.86 -17.93 19.25
N GLU A 463 2.33 -19.05 18.72
CA GLU A 463 3.39 -19.87 19.32
C GLU A 463 4.71 -19.76 18.57
N VAL A 464 4.72 -19.18 17.36
CA VAL A 464 5.93 -18.98 16.54
C VAL A 464 6.12 -17.52 16.16
N LEU A 465 7.37 -17.13 15.95
CA LEU A 465 7.75 -15.82 15.40
C LEU A 465 8.20 -15.99 13.95
N LEU A 466 7.65 -15.21 13.03
CA LEU A 466 8.09 -15.18 11.63
C LEU A 466 8.97 -13.96 11.38
N VAL A 467 10.12 -14.16 10.74
CA VAL A 467 11.09 -13.08 10.43
C VAL A 467 11.54 -13.19 8.98
N THR A 468 11.53 -12.09 8.24
CA THR A 468 11.99 -12.06 6.84
C THR A 468 12.56 -10.72 6.40
N ASP A 469 13.49 -10.76 5.45
CA ASP A 469 13.92 -9.60 4.66
C ASP A 469 12.93 -9.23 3.53
N GLY A 470 11.97 -10.12 3.23
CA GLY A 470 10.82 -9.87 2.37
C GLY A 470 9.65 -9.19 3.09
N ARG A 471 8.42 -9.54 2.71
CA ARG A 471 7.18 -9.00 3.30
C ARG A 471 6.23 -10.13 3.69
N PHE A 472 5.48 -9.92 4.75
CA PHE A 472 4.31 -10.74 5.06
C PHE A 472 3.05 -9.99 4.63
N SER A 473 2.02 -10.75 4.24
CA SER A 473 0.78 -10.16 3.77
C SER A 473 0.07 -9.36 4.86
N GLY A 474 -0.58 -8.27 4.45
CA GLY A 474 -1.43 -7.50 5.33
C GLY A 474 -2.59 -8.28 5.93
N ALA A 475 -2.87 -9.52 5.49
CA ALA A 475 -3.89 -10.44 6.02
C ALA A 475 -3.42 -11.36 7.16
N THR A 476 -2.14 -11.31 7.50
CA THR A 476 -1.56 -12.21 8.50
C THR A 476 -1.98 -11.85 9.93
N THR A 477 -2.29 -12.86 10.74
CA THR A 477 -2.39 -12.75 12.20
C THR A 477 -1.22 -13.49 12.84
N GLY A 478 -0.41 -12.81 13.63
CA GLY A 478 0.71 -13.37 14.39
C GLY A 478 1.84 -12.35 14.53
N LEU A 479 2.91 -12.70 15.26
CA LEU A 479 4.14 -11.91 15.27
C LEU A 479 4.90 -12.18 13.97
N CYS A 480 4.72 -11.30 13.00
CA CYS A 480 5.31 -11.42 11.66
C CYS A 480 6.13 -10.17 11.35
N ILE A 481 7.44 -10.33 11.35
CA ILE A 481 8.41 -9.25 11.15
C ILE A 481 8.90 -9.31 9.70
N GLY A 482 8.57 -8.27 8.93
CA GLY A 482 9.08 -8.09 7.57
C GLY A 482 10.10 -6.97 7.50
N HIS A 483 10.61 -6.76 6.29
CA HIS A 483 11.46 -5.62 5.93
C HIS A 483 12.77 -5.58 6.72
N VAL A 484 13.26 -6.73 7.22
CA VAL A 484 14.55 -6.78 7.91
C VAL A 484 15.64 -6.25 6.99
N ALA A 485 16.28 -5.16 7.40
CA ALA A 485 17.28 -4.44 6.64
C ALA A 485 18.61 -4.34 7.41
N PRO A 486 19.77 -4.49 6.72
CA PRO A 486 19.92 -4.88 5.31
C PRO A 486 19.41 -6.28 4.99
N GLU A 487 18.97 -6.51 3.75
CA GLU A 487 18.51 -7.83 3.32
C GLU A 487 19.66 -8.85 3.27
N ALA A 488 19.33 -10.15 3.19
CA ALA A 488 20.33 -11.20 3.19
C ALA A 488 21.30 -11.10 1.99
N THR A 489 20.79 -10.70 0.83
CA THR A 489 21.57 -10.54 -0.42
C THR A 489 22.67 -9.49 -0.34
N ASP A 490 22.48 -8.51 0.53
CA ASP A 490 23.42 -7.41 0.77
C ASP A 490 24.35 -7.71 1.97
N GLY A 491 24.30 -8.94 2.51
CA GLY A 491 25.13 -9.36 3.65
C GLY A 491 24.64 -8.82 4.99
N GLY A 492 23.35 -8.48 5.10
CA GLY A 492 22.74 -8.12 6.39
C GLY A 492 22.85 -9.25 7.42
N THR A 493 22.67 -8.93 8.70
CA THR A 493 22.83 -9.92 9.79
C THR A 493 21.90 -11.14 9.60
N ILE A 494 20.74 -10.97 8.99
CA ILE A 494 19.82 -12.07 8.64
C ILE A 494 20.46 -13.14 7.73
N ALA A 495 21.45 -12.78 6.90
CA ALA A 495 22.22 -13.73 6.08
C ALA A 495 23.12 -14.66 6.89
N LEU A 496 23.41 -14.29 8.14
CA LEU A 496 24.38 -14.97 9.02
C LEU A 496 23.70 -15.86 10.06
N VAL A 497 22.38 -15.82 10.16
CA VAL A 497 21.59 -16.66 11.07
C VAL A 497 21.76 -18.13 10.66
N GLN A 498 21.95 -18.99 11.66
CA GLN A 498 22.03 -20.44 11.55
C GLN A 498 20.94 -21.11 12.41
N ASP A 499 20.57 -22.34 12.06
CA ASP A 499 19.60 -23.11 12.84
C ASP A 499 20.03 -23.23 14.31
N GLY A 500 19.09 -22.97 15.22
CA GLY A 500 19.31 -23.04 16.66
C GLY A 500 19.85 -21.76 17.30
N ASP A 501 20.21 -20.74 16.52
CA ASP A 501 20.58 -19.43 17.07
C ASP A 501 19.42 -18.85 17.90
N PRO A 502 19.70 -18.27 19.09
CA PRO A 502 18.68 -17.60 19.86
C PRO A 502 18.34 -16.23 19.26
N ILE A 503 17.05 -15.97 19.03
CA ILE A 503 16.54 -14.66 18.58
C ILE A 503 15.57 -14.13 19.64
N VAL A 504 15.70 -12.84 19.94
CA VAL A 504 14.90 -12.13 20.94
C VAL A 504 14.18 -10.96 20.28
N LEU A 505 12.85 -10.96 20.37
CA LEU A 505 12.00 -9.82 20.06
C LEU A 505 11.57 -9.16 21.38
N ASN A 506 11.81 -7.87 21.53
CA ASN A 506 11.31 -7.08 22.66
C ASN A 506 10.51 -5.88 22.16
N MET A 507 9.20 -5.91 22.36
CA MET A 507 8.27 -4.86 21.93
C MET A 507 8.35 -3.60 22.81
N THR A 508 8.87 -3.72 24.04
CA THR A 508 9.03 -2.58 24.97
C THR A 508 10.23 -1.72 24.56
N THR A 509 11.38 -2.34 24.30
CA THR A 509 12.58 -1.67 23.79
C THR A 509 12.56 -1.49 22.28
N LYS A 510 11.57 -2.07 21.60
CA LYS A 510 11.41 -2.11 20.14
C LYS A 510 12.65 -2.73 19.48
N THR A 511 13.17 -3.80 20.06
CA THR A 511 14.37 -4.49 19.56
C THR A 511 14.12 -5.86 18.95
N LEU A 512 14.92 -6.21 17.94
CA LEU A 512 15.03 -7.53 17.34
C LEU A 512 16.51 -7.93 17.27
N ASP A 513 16.91 -8.84 18.14
CA ASP A 513 18.30 -9.18 18.37
C ASP A 513 18.58 -10.65 18.08
N LEU A 514 19.70 -10.89 17.40
CA LEU A 514 20.37 -12.19 17.28
C LEU A 514 21.36 -12.31 18.44
N ASP A 515 21.08 -13.20 19.40
CA ASP A 515 21.82 -13.39 20.64
C ASP A 515 23.03 -14.33 20.41
N VAL A 516 23.88 -13.94 19.45
CA VAL A 516 25.13 -14.62 19.06
C VAL A 516 26.31 -13.66 19.29
N PRO A 517 27.44 -14.13 19.86
CA PRO A 517 28.62 -13.31 20.08
C PRO A 517 29.14 -12.62 18.81
N GLN A 518 29.65 -11.39 18.94
CA GLN A 518 30.08 -10.57 17.80
C GLN A 518 31.26 -11.19 17.03
N ASP A 519 32.19 -11.85 17.73
CA ASP A 519 33.31 -12.57 17.13
C ASP A 519 32.84 -13.71 16.21
N GLU A 520 31.84 -14.47 16.65
CA GLU A 520 31.23 -15.52 15.82
C GLU A 520 30.48 -14.92 14.61
N LEU A 521 29.76 -13.81 14.78
CA LEU A 521 29.11 -13.12 13.66
C LEU A 521 30.12 -12.58 12.65
N ASP A 522 31.27 -12.07 13.10
CA ASP A 522 32.34 -11.59 12.23
C ASP A 522 32.99 -12.74 11.45
N GLU A 523 33.19 -13.89 12.07
CA GLU A 523 33.65 -15.11 11.38
C GLU A 523 32.65 -15.56 10.31
N ARG A 524 31.35 -15.63 10.64
CA ARG A 524 30.29 -15.98 9.68
C ARG A 524 30.23 -14.98 8.53
N ARG A 525 30.39 -13.68 8.81
CA ARG A 525 30.39 -12.61 7.81
C ARG A 525 31.57 -12.73 6.85
N ASN A 526 32.76 -13.06 7.36
CA ASN A 526 33.96 -13.28 6.53
C ASN A 526 33.85 -14.53 5.66
N ALA A 527 33.11 -15.54 6.11
CA ALA A 527 32.84 -16.77 5.35
C ALA A 527 31.65 -16.64 4.37
N TRP A 528 30.81 -15.60 4.52
CA TRP A 528 29.60 -15.45 3.73
C TRP A 528 29.90 -15.05 2.29
N THR A 529 29.25 -15.72 1.35
CA THR A 529 29.25 -15.36 -0.06
C THR A 529 27.81 -15.25 -0.55
N PRO A 530 27.45 -14.18 -1.28
CA PRO A 530 26.09 -14.01 -1.77
C PRO A 530 25.70 -15.16 -2.70
N PRO A 531 24.51 -15.76 -2.55
CA PRO A 531 24.05 -16.83 -3.42
C PRO A 531 23.91 -16.34 -4.87
N ALA A 532 23.92 -17.30 -5.80
CA ALA A 532 23.73 -17.02 -7.22
C ALA A 532 22.31 -16.47 -7.44
N ARG A 533 22.19 -15.17 -7.77
CA ARG A 533 20.87 -14.57 -7.97
C ARG A 533 20.18 -15.10 -9.22
N GLU A 534 18.91 -15.50 -9.06
CA GLU A 534 18.00 -15.91 -10.13
C GLU A 534 17.38 -14.68 -10.84
N HIS A 535 16.62 -14.89 -11.93
CA HIS A 535 15.85 -13.83 -12.61
C HIS A 535 16.64 -12.58 -13.10
N ARG A 536 17.83 -12.77 -13.68
CA ARG A 536 18.74 -11.67 -14.08
C ARG A 536 18.44 -10.98 -15.41
N THR A 537 17.38 -11.36 -16.10
CA THR A 537 16.98 -10.74 -17.37
C THR A 537 15.60 -10.10 -17.24
N GLY A 538 15.20 -9.31 -18.23
CA GLY A 538 13.91 -8.63 -18.20
C GLY A 538 13.78 -7.60 -17.07
N VAL A 539 12.56 -7.44 -16.56
CA VAL A 539 12.24 -6.38 -15.60
C VAL A 539 12.87 -6.61 -14.22
N LEU A 540 12.89 -7.84 -13.72
CA LEU A 540 13.52 -8.18 -12.44
C LEU A 540 15.04 -8.00 -12.50
N GLY A 541 15.68 -8.34 -13.61
CA GLY A 541 17.10 -8.07 -13.82
C GLY A 541 17.46 -6.58 -13.80
N LYS A 542 16.55 -5.69 -14.21
CA LYS A 542 16.71 -4.23 -14.08
C LYS A 542 16.46 -3.80 -12.62
N TYR A 543 15.35 -4.25 -12.04
CA TYR A 543 14.97 -3.94 -10.66
C TYR A 543 16.07 -4.29 -9.65
N SER A 544 16.60 -5.51 -9.68
CA SER A 544 17.68 -5.94 -8.77
C SER A 544 18.99 -5.18 -8.92
N LYS A 545 19.17 -4.37 -9.98
CA LYS A 545 20.33 -3.49 -10.14
C LYS A 545 20.10 -2.14 -9.47
N LEU A 546 18.90 -1.58 -9.60
CA LEU A 546 18.56 -0.21 -9.21
C LEU A 546 17.93 -0.10 -7.82
N VAL A 547 17.24 -1.13 -7.35
CA VAL A 547 16.42 -1.05 -6.14
C VAL A 547 17.23 -0.80 -4.87
N GLY A 548 16.81 0.18 -4.08
CA GLY A 548 17.36 0.47 -2.75
C GLY A 548 16.85 -0.45 -1.64
N SER A 549 17.24 -0.15 -0.41
CA SER A 549 16.81 -0.89 0.79
C SER A 549 15.31 -0.69 1.07
N ALA A 550 14.68 -1.68 1.69
CA ALA A 550 13.33 -1.54 2.23
C ALA A 550 13.22 -0.43 3.29
N ALA A 551 14.31 -0.16 4.03
CA ALA A 551 14.38 0.91 5.01
C ALA A 551 14.23 2.32 4.40
N THR A 552 14.42 2.44 3.08
CA THR A 552 14.26 3.69 2.30
C THR A 552 13.16 3.55 1.25
N GLY A 553 12.19 2.65 1.45
CA GLY A 553 11.04 2.49 0.57
C GLY A 553 11.25 1.61 -0.67
N ALA A 554 12.41 0.94 -0.79
CA ALA A 554 12.80 0.13 -1.95
C ALA A 554 12.62 0.87 -3.30
N ILE A 555 12.98 2.15 -3.33
CA ILE A 555 12.92 2.99 -4.54
C ILE A 555 13.98 2.54 -5.57
N CYS A 556 13.70 2.75 -6.85
CA CYS A 556 14.69 2.57 -7.92
C CYS A 556 15.19 3.95 -8.38
N THR A 557 16.48 4.22 -8.16
CA THR A 557 17.16 5.47 -8.54
C THR A 557 18.33 5.21 -9.48
#